data_AF-A0AAD7JUD6-F1
#
_entry.id   AF-A0AAD7JUD6-F1
#
_cell.length_a   1.000
_cell.length_b   1.000
_cell.length_c   1.000
_cell.angle_alpha   90.00
_cell.angle_beta   90.00
_cell.angle_gamma   90.00
#
_symmetry.space_group_name_H-M   'P 1'
#
loop_
_entity.id
_entity.type
_entity.pdbx_description
1 polymer ?
#
loop_
_entity_poly.entity_id
_entity_poly.type
_entity_poly.pdbx_seq_one_letter_code
_entity_poly.pdbx_strand_id
1 'polypeptide(L)'
;MAETKYFTNEVHPNTDASHPSFNSSLTLAYRTFGDPQNPAVFIPSCYSGKLDNTLTFLYVPSADGTPPVLVNHFVVVCGLLGGSESSSPSNAVEAQHGPRFPAITYEDNIRLQYALCQALGITKLAAYIGFSMGGQQAYHMATLYPDFVSRIVVLAGSARTSWHNWSFVEGPKAALINSVDFHDGNYQTPATRGTKAFSRVYSTWALSQAWFRQRSWETLGFKSLEEYLQVAWEGPRGAWDAHDLLCMLQTWQNGDISNFGPEEEKGDLVKALGRIKAKVLLMPSRT
;
A
#
# COMPACT_ATOMS: atom_id res chain seq x y z
N MET A 1 -15.10 -16.94 -3.53
CA MET A 1 -13.94 -16.02 -3.44
C MET A 1 -12.71 -16.85 -3.14
N ALA A 2 -11.53 -16.48 -3.64
CA ALA A 2 -10.30 -17.20 -3.30
C ALA A 2 -10.02 -17.09 -1.79
N GLU A 3 -9.54 -18.18 -1.19
CA GLU A 3 -9.23 -18.25 0.23
C GLU A 3 -8.01 -17.36 0.57
N THR A 4 -8.13 -16.57 1.64
CA THR A 4 -6.99 -15.80 2.18
C THR A 4 -6.03 -16.75 2.88
N LYS A 5 -4.76 -16.72 2.44
CA LYS A 5 -3.65 -17.46 3.01
C LYS A 5 -2.72 -16.51 3.75
N TYR A 6 -1.89 -17.04 4.64
CA TYR A 6 -0.93 -16.27 5.42
C TYR A 6 0.46 -16.83 5.23
N PHE A 7 1.45 -15.95 5.09
CA PHE A 7 2.86 -16.31 4.98
C PHE A 7 3.68 -15.54 5.99
N THR A 8 4.35 -16.26 6.88
CA THR A 8 5.13 -15.69 7.97
C THR A 8 6.61 -15.96 7.73
N ASN A 9 7.44 -14.93 7.81
CA ASN A 9 8.88 -15.08 7.77
C ASN A 9 9.58 -14.00 8.62
N GLU A 10 10.80 -14.28 9.05
CA GLU A 10 11.66 -13.25 9.64
C GLU A 10 12.14 -12.31 8.53
N VAL A 11 11.94 -11.01 8.74
CA VAL A 11 12.50 -9.98 7.87
C VAL A 11 13.67 -9.38 8.62
N HIS A 12 14.88 -9.51 8.08
CA HIS A 12 16.01 -8.71 8.56
C HIS A 12 15.96 -7.35 7.84
N PRO A 13 15.61 -6.24 8.53
CA PRO A 13 15.68 -4.91 7.94
C PRO A 13 17.15 -4.60 7.67
N ASN A 14 17.52 -4.35 6.42
CA ASN A 14 18.88 -3.97 6.07
C ASN A 14 18.88 -2.56 5.52
N THR A 15 18.85 -1.58 6.42
CA THR A 15 19.88 -0.53 6.61
C THR A 15 19.25 0.60 7.44
N ASP A 16 19.74 0.79 8.67
CA ASP A 16 19.37 1.86 9.64
C ASP A 16 18.07 1.76 10.45
N ALA A 17 17.66 0.57 10.87
CA ALA A 17 16.92 0.44 12.13
C ALA A 17 17.92 0.47 13.30
N SER A 18 18.28 1.64 13.82
CA SER A 18 19.23 1.80 14.94
C SER A 18 18.77 1.20 16.28
N HIS A 19 17.75 0.33 16.27
CA HIS A 19 17.25 -0.39 17.43
C HIS A 19 17.27 -1.92 17.17
N PRO A 20 18.27 -2.66 17.71
CA PRO A 20 18.50 -4.08 17.42
C PRO A 20 17.51 -5.07 18.08
N SER A 21 16.28 -4.66 18.42
CA SER A 21 15.35 -5.45 19.25
C SER A 21 14.14 -6.04 18.54
N PHE A 22 14.10 -6.11 17.20
CA PHE A 22 12.95 -6.67 16.48
C PHE A 22 13.34 -7.65 15.37
N ASN A 23 13.98 -8.77 15.74
CA ASN A 23 13.78 -10.03 15.00
C ASN A 23 12.39 -10.55 15.39
N SER A 24 11.33 -10.01 14.78
CA SER A 24 9.97 -10.53 14.93
C SER A 24 9.44 -10.96 13.59
N SER A 25 8.96 -12.21 13.50
CA SER A 25 8.32 -12.73 12.30
C SER A 25 7.12 -11.87 11.93
N LEU A 26 7.09 -11.41 10.68
CA LEU A 26 5.97 -10.67 10.12
C LEU A 26 5.19 -11.57 9.16
N THR A 27 3.88 -11.34 9.08
CA THR A 27 2.96 -12.17 8.31
C THR A 27 2.31 -11.35 7.21
N LEU A 28 2.36 -11.84 5.98
CA LEU A 28 1.57 -11.31 4.85
C LEU A 28 0.27 -12.09 4.71
N ALA A 29 -0.84 -11.39 4.60
CA ALA A 29 -2.09 -11.95 4.08
C ALA A 29 -2.10 -11.86 2.55
N TYR A 30 -2.41 -12.95 1.87
CA TYR A 30 -2.42 -12.99 0.41
C TYR A 30 -3.45 -13.95 -0.15
N ARG A 31 -3.75 -13.77 -1.45
CA ARG A 31 -4.58 -14.69 -2.25
C ARG A 31 -3.88 -15.00 -3.56
N THR A 32 -4.16 -16.17 -4.10
CA THR A 32 -3.60 -16.65 -5.36
C THR A 32 -4.71 -17.00 -6.34
N PHE A 33 -4.53 -16.69 -7.62
CA PHE A 33 -5.50 -16.93 -8.68
C PHE A 33 -4.80 -17.49 -9.92
N GLY A 34 -5.50 -18.32 -10.71
CA GLY A 34 -4.93 -18.98 -11.89
C GLY A 34 -4.02 -20.17 -11.57
N ASP A 35 -3.47 -20.76 -12.62
CA ASP A 35 -2.57 -21.93 -12.54
C ASP A 35 -1.14 -21.48 -12.15
N PRO A 36 -0.52 -22.03 -11.09
CA PRO A 36 0.86 -21.75 -10.69
C PRO A 36 1.93 -22.00 -11.77
N GLN A 37 1.62 -22.78 -12.82
CA GLN A 37 2.52 -22.98 -13.97
C GLN A 37 2.55 -21.79 -14.93
N ASN A 38 1.55 -20.90 -14.86
CA ASN A 38 1.50 -19.71 -15.70
C ASN A 38 2.49 -18.63 -15.23
N PRO A 39 2.87 -17.68 -16.11
CA PRO A 39 3.71 -16.56 -15.73
C PRO A 39 3.12 -15.77 -14.55
N ALA A 40 3.92 -15.52 -13.52
CA ALA A 40 3.46 -14.94 -12.27
C ALA A 40 3.36 -13.40 -12.31
N VAL A 41 2.27 -12.87 -11.77
CA VAL A 41 2.02 -11.42 -11.60
C VAL A 41 1.74 -11.12 -10.13
N PHE A 42 2.41 -10.12 -9.58
CA PHE A 42 2.24 -9.71 -8.18
C PHE A 42 1.50 -8.36 -8.11
N ILE A 43 0.48 -8.28 -7.25
CA ILE A 43 -0.37 -7.10 -7.07
C ILE A 43 -0.49 -6.79 -5.57
N PRO A 44 0.26 -5.81 -5.04
CA PRO A 44 0.08 -5.41 -3.65
C PRO A 44 -1.14 -4.49 -3.50
N SER A 45 -1.69 -4.47 -2.31
CA SER A 45 -2.63 -3.44 -1.87
C SER A 45 -1.94 -2.08 -1.74
N CYS A 46 -2.74 -1.03 -1.54
CA CYS A 46 -2.29 0.35 -1.41
C CYS A 46 -2.75 0.97 -0.08
N TYR A 47 -2.60 2.29 0.09
CA TYR A 47 -3.11 2.98 1.28
C TYR A 47 -4.61 2.71 1.40
N SER A 48 -4.97 2.17 2.55
CA SER A 48 -6.31 1.68 2.85
C SER A 48 -6.89 0.58 1.92
N GLY A 49 -6.05 -0.12 1.17
CA GLY A 49 -6.47 -1.26 0.33
C GLY A 49 -6.75 -2.51 1.15
N LYS A 50 -7.60 -3.39 0.62
CA LYS A 50 -7.89 -4.73 1.15
C LYS A 50 -7.77 -5.76 0.04
N LEU A 51 -7.52 -7.03 0.37
CA LEU A 51 -7.45 -8.11 -0.60
C LEU A 51 -8.71 -8.16 -1.49
N ASP A 52 -9.89 -7.94 -0.91
CA ASP A 52 -11.18 -7.94 -1.62
C ASP A 52 -11.32 -6.83 -2.66
N ASN A 53 -10.64 -5.69 -2.47
CA ASN A 53 -10.73 -4.54 -3.37
C ASN A 53 -9.46 -4.29 -4.20
N THR A 54 -8.41 -5.09 -4.01
CA THR A 54 -7.10 -4.94 -4.67
C THR A 54 -7.04 -5.58 -6.07
N LEU A 55 -8.16 -6.01 -6.66
CA LEU A 55 -8.15 -6.81 -7.89
C LEU A 55 -9.26 -6.56 -8.91
N THR A 56 -10.18 -5.65 -8.62
CA THR A 56 -11.48 -5.66 -9.31
C THR A 56 -11.44 -5.28 -10.79
N PHE A 57 -10.34 -4.72 -11.33
CA PHE A 57 -10.29 -4.25 -12.72
C PHE A 57 -9.40 -5.04 -13.69
N LEU A 58 -8.53 -5.96 -13.21
CA LEU A 58 -7.62 -6.73 -14.10
C LEU A 58 -7.93 -8.23 -14.19
N TYR A 59 -8.71 -8.74 -13.23
CA TYR A 59 -9.04 -10.17 -13.13
C TYR A 59 -10.55 -10.48 -13.15
N VAL A 60 -11.41 -9.50 -12.86
CA VAL A 60 -12.87 -9.70 -12.97
C VAL A 60 -13.28 -9.52 -14.43
N PRO A 61 -14.13 -10.41 -15.00
CA PRO A 61 -14.65 -10.24 -16.35
C PRO A 61 -15.29 -8.87 -16.50
N SER A 62 -15.04 -8.22 -17.63
CA SER A 62 -15.72 -6.96 -17.93
C SER A 62 -17.21 -7.25 -18.15
N ALA A 63 -18.08 -6.27 -17.83
CA ALA A 63 -19.53 -6.43 -17.98
C ALA A 63 -19.95 -6.73 -19.44
N ASP A 64 -19.09 -6.44 -20.41
CA ASP A 64 -19.26 -6.71 -21.84
C ASP A 64 -18.81 -8.12 -22.27
N GLY A 65 -18.38 -8.97 -21.33
CA GLY A 65 -17.91 -10.33 -21.60
C GLY A 65 -16.46 -10.41 -22.05
N THR A 66 -15.71 -9.30 -22.09
CA THR A 66 -14.28 -9.33 -22.38
C THR A 66 -13.53 -10.11 -21.30
N PRO A 67 -12.73 -11.14 -21.67
CA PRO A 67 -11.93 -11.88 -20.71
C PRO A 67 -11.00 -10.96 -19.92
N PRO A 68 -10.77 -11.25 -18.64
CA PRO A 68 -9.85 -10.46 -17.84
C PRO A 68 -8.43 -10.44 -18.41
N VAL A 69 -7.74 -9.31 -18.30
CA VAL A 69 -6.39 -9.11 -18.86
C VAL A 69 -5.38 -10.12 -18.31
N LEU A 70 -5.58 -10.57 -17.06
CA LEU A 70 -4.68 -11.51 -16.39
C LEU A 70 -5.18 -12.96 -16.36
N VAL A 71 -6.15 -13.34 -17.20
CA VAL A 71 -6.75 -14.68 -17.20
C VAL A 71 -5.73 -15.83 -17.40
N ASN A 72 -4.66 -15.58 -18.17
CA ASN A 72 -3.60 -16.56 -18.46
C ASN A 72 -2.34 -16.40 -17.56
N HIS A 73 -2.50 -15.83 -16.36
CA HIS A 73 -1.40 -15.59 -15.42
C HIS A 73 -1.66 -16.26 -14.06
N PHE A 74 -0.58 -16.53 -13.33
CA PHE A 74 -0.66 -16.84 -11.90
C PHE A 74 -0.60 -15.53 -11.12
N VAL A 75 -1.70 -15.10 -10.51
CA VAL A 75 -1.79 -13.79 -9.86
C VAL A 75 -1.69 -13.96 -8.34
N VAL A 76 -0.75 -13.26 -7.72
CA VAL A 76 -0.60 -13.15 -6.26
C VAL A 76 -1.02 -11.77 -5.82
N VAL A 77 -1.96 -11.70 -4.89
CA VAL A 77 -2.46 -10.43 -4.35
C VAL A 77 -2.22 -10.37 -2.86
N CYS A 78 -1.63 -9.27 -2.40
CA CYS A 78 -1.02 -9.21 -1.08
C CYS A 78 -1.42 -7.95 -0.30
N GLY A 79 -1.80 -8.13 0.95
CA GLY A 79 -1.98 -7.06 1.92
C GLY A 79 -0.64 -6.43 2.31
N LEU A 80 -0.63 -5.11 2.48
CA LEU A 80 0.50 -4.36 3.03
C LEU A 80 0.69 -4.68 4.51
N LEU A 81 1.94 -4.75 4.98
CA LEU A 81 2.25 -4.64 6.40
C LEU A 81 1.71 -3.30 6.93
N GLY A 82 1.06 -3.30 8.10
CA GLY A 82 0.29 -2.16 8.62
C GLY A 82 -1.09 -1.96 7.99
N GLY A 83 -1.50 -2.79 7.01
CA GLY A 83 -2.76 -2.69 6.28
C GLY A 83 -3.96 -3.43 6.87
N SER A 84 -3.90 -3.82 8.15
CA SER A 84 -4.86 -4.60 8.95
C SER A 84 -5.08 -6.07 8.55
N GLU A 85 -4.78 -6.49 7.33
CA GLU A 85 -4.89 -7.90 6.92
C GLU A 85 -3.58 -8.67 7.13
N SER A 86 -2.45 -8.06 6.77
CA SER A 86 -1.11 -8.53 7.15
C SER A 86 -0.76 -8.04 8.56
N SER A 87 0.39 -8.43 9.11
CA SER A 87 0.87 -7.94 10.41
C SER A 87 0.79 -6.43 10.50
N SER A 88 0.03 -5.94 11.48
CA SER A 88 -0.35 -4.55 11.64
C SER A 88 -0.52 -4.22 13.12
N PRO A 89 -0.43 -2.93 13.51
CA PRO A 89 -0.69 -2.51 14.89
C PRO A 89 -1.97 -3.09 15.51
N SER A 90 -3.06 -3.16 14.75
CA SER A 90 -4.38 -3.61 15.22
C SER A 90 -4.54 -5.13 15.40
N ASN A 91 -3.63 -5.93 14.84
CA ASN A 91 -3.72 -7.39 14.85
C ASN A 91 -2.45 -8.09 15.38
N ALA A 92 -1.48 -7.30 15.84
CA ALA A 92 -0.25 -7.78 16.43
C ALA A 92 -0.50 -8.40 17.80
N VAL A 93 0.45 -9.23 18.24
CA VAL A 93 0.50 -9.73 19.63
C VAL A 93 0.57 -8.56 20.62
N GLU A 94 0.07 -8.76 21.84
CA GLU A 94 -0.06 -7.70 22.84
C GLU A 94 1.22 -6.85 23.04
N ALA A 95 2.38 -7.50 23.04
CA ALA A 95 3.67 -6.81 23.21
C ALA A 95 3.98 -5.77 22.10
N GLN A 96 3.41 -5.95 20.90
CA GLN A 96 3.59 -5.09 19.73
C GLN A 96 2.28 -4.41 19.28
N HIS A 97 1.19 -4.53 20.05
CA HIS A 97 -0.10 -3.97 19.66
C HIS A 97 -0.13 -2.43 19.71
N GLY A 98 -0.88 -1.83 18.79
CA GLY A 98 -1.09 -0.38 18.70
C GLY A 98 0.21 0.41 18.55
N PRO A 99 0.50 1.38 19.43
CA PRO A 99 1.65 2.28 19.28
C PRO A 99 3.00 1.59 19.50
N ARG A 100 3.01 0.34 19.97
CA ARG A 100 4.22 -0.47 20.20
C ARG A 100 4.65 -1.25 18.95
N PHE A 101 3.85 -1.21 17.89
CA PHE A 101 4.16 -1.90 16.65
C PHE A 101 5.43 -1.29 16.02
N PRO A 102 6.36 -2.10 15.48
CA PRO A 102 7.56 -1.56 14.87
C PRO A 102 7.23 -0.68 13.66
N ALA A 103 8.09 0.31 13.41
CA ALA A 103 8.05 1.07 12.18
C ALA A 103 8.23 0.13 10.98
N ILE A 104 7.38 0.28 9.97
CA ILE A 104 7.42 -0.51 8.74
C ILE A 104 7.95 0.35 7.60
N THR A 105 8.78 -0.25 6.75
CA THR A 105 9.30 0.36 5.54
C THR A 105 8.78 -0.36 4.29
N TYR A 106 8.99 0.25 3.12
CA TYR A 106 8.78 -0.46 1.86
C TYR A 106 9.76 -1.62 1.69
N GLU A 107 10.97 -1.51 2.22
CA GLU A 107 11.94 -2.60 2.15
C GLU A 107 11.43 -3.85 2.88
N ASP A 108 10.85 -3.70 4.07
CA ASP A 108 10.28 -4.80 4.83
C ASP A 108 9.18 -5.52 4.04
N ASN A 109 8.28 -4.72 3.43
CA ASN A 109 7.25 -5.25 2.56
C ASN A 109 7.85 -6.01 1.37
N ILE A 110 8.80 -5.41 0.64
CA ILE A 110 9.36 -6.00 -0.59
C ILE A 110 10.19 -7.25 -0.31
N ARG A 111 10.98 -7.27 0.77
CA ARG A 111 11.73 -8.46 1.19
C ARG A 111 10.81 -9.62 1.53
N LEU A 112 9.76 -9.35 2.30
CA LEU A 112 8.81 -10.39 2.70
C LEU A 112 7.97 -10.89 1.51
N GLN A 113 7.58 -10.00 0.60
CA GLN A 113 6.90 -10.36 -0.65
C GLN A 113 7.79 -11.19 -1.58
N TYR A 114 9.08 -10.87 -1.67
CA TYR A 114 10.05 -11.68 -2.40
C TYR A 114 10.19 -13.08 -1.79
N ALA A 115 10.30 -13.18 -0.47
CA ALA A 115 10.33 -14.47 0.23
C ALA A 115 9.04 -15.27 0.03
N LEU A 116 7.87 -14.61 0.03
CA LEU A 116 6.60 -15.24 -0.32
C LEU A 116 6.65 -15.81 -1.75
N CYS A 117 7.17 -15.03 -2.71
CA CYS A 117 7.31 -15.52 -4.09
C CYS A 117 8.19 -16.77 -4.16
N GLN A 118 9.31 -16.79 -3.44
CA GLN A 118 10.19 -17.95 -3.37
C GLN A 118 9.48 -19.18 -2.79
N ALA A 119 8.72 -19.00 -1.71
CA ALA A 119 7.93 -20.06 -1.09
C ALA A 119 6.82 -20.61 -2.02
N LEU A 120 6.30 -19.79 -2.92
CA LEU A 120 5.35 -20.18 -3.96
C LEU A 120 6.03 -20.80 -5.20
N GLY A 121 7.36 -20.92 -5.21
CA GLY A 121 8.12 -21.44 -6.36
C GLY A 121 8.28 -20.45 -7.52
N ILE A 122 7.96 -19.17 -7.31
CA ILE A 122 8.12 -18.12 -8.32
C ILE A 122 9.58 -17.68 -8.37
N THR A 123 10.26 -18.00 -9.46
CA THR A 123 11.67 -17.61 -9.69
C THR A 123 11.80 -16.29 -10.43
N LYS A 124 10.75 -15.84 -11.15
CA LYS A 124 10.70 -14.56 -11.84
C LYS A 124 9.27 -14.07 -12.00
N LEU A 125 9.03 -12.79 -11.74
CA LEU A 125 7.76 -12.14 -12.03
C LEU A 125 7.69 -11.69 -13.49
N ALA A 126 6.58 -12.03 -14.15
CA ALA A 126 6.21 -11.48 -15.45
C ALA A 126 5.87 -9.99 -15.35
N ALA A 127 5.17 -9.60 -14.27
CA ALA A 127 4.89 -8.22 -13.93
C ALA A 127 4.67 -8.02 -12.42
N TYR A 128 4.96 -6.81 -11.94
CA TYR A 128 4.53 -6.29 -10.64
C TYR A 128 3.64 -5.05 -10.90
N ILE A 129 2.38 -5.09 -10.47
CA ILE A 129 1.37 -4.08 -10.84
C ILE A 129 0.82 -3.46 -9.56
N GLY A 130 0.99 -2.15 -9.36
CA GLY A 130 0.55 -1.52 -8.13
C GLY A 130 -0.01 -0.11 -8.32
N PHE A 131 -0.95 0.26 -7.45
CA PHE A 131 -1.61 1.56 -7.40
C PHE A 131 -1.21 2.36 -6.16
N SER A 132 -0.96 3.67 -6.27
CA SER A 132 -0.60 4.54 -5.15
C SER A 132 0.62 3.99 -4.37
N MET A 133 0.49 3.66 -3.08
CA MET A 133 1.55 2.96 -2.32
C MET A 133 1.97 1.62 -2.97
N GLY A 134 1.07 0.94 -3.68
CA GLY A 134 1.40 -0.22 -4.52
C GLY A 134 2.30 0.15 -5.71
N GLY A 135 2.12 1.35 -6.29
CA GLY A 135 3.00 1.87 -7.33
C GLY A 135 4.39 2.20 -6.78
N GLN A 136 4.46 2.71 -5.55
CA GLN A 136 5.75 2.90 -4.86
C GLN A 136 6.44 1.55 -4.60
N GLN A 137 5.69 0.53 -4.15
CA GLN A 137 6.20 -0.84 -4.01
C GLN A 137 6.75 -1.40 -5.32
N ALA A 138 6.11 -1.11 -6.46
CA ALA A 138 6.59 -1.56 -7.77
C ALA A 138 8.00 -1.01 -8.09
N TYR A 139 8.26 0.27 -7.79
CA TYR A 139 9.61 0.84 -7.88
C TYR A 139 10.60 0.17 -6.91
N HIS A 140 10.18 -0.09 -5.67
CA HIS A 140 11.03 -0.74 -4.68
C HIS A 140 11.38 -2.18 -5.07
N MET A 141 10.41 -2.98 -5.56
CA MET A 141 10.64 -4.33 -6.08
C MET A 141 11.66 -4.32 -7.23
N ALA A 142 11.48 -3.41 -8.19
CA ALA A 142 12.39 -3.31 -9.34
C ALA A 142 13.78 -2.78 -8.99
N THR A 143 13.94 -2.08 -7.87
CA THR A 143 15.23 -1.56 -7.41
C THR A 143 15.97 -2.56 -6.53
N LEU A 144 15.27 -3.23 -5.61
CA LEU A 144 15.84 -4.22 -4.70
C LEU A 144 16.12 -5.56 -5.40
N TYR A 145 15.26 -5.95 -6.34
CA TYR A 145 15.35 -7.22 -7.05
C TYR A 145 15.27 -7.02 -8.58
N PRO A 146 16.22 -6.29 -9.19
CA PRO A 146 16.13 -5.86 -10.59
C PRO A 146 16.07 -7.02 -11.61
N ASP A 147 16.67 -8.16 -11.30
CA ASP A 147 16.64 -9.35 -12.18
C ASP A 147 15.40 -10.24 -11.96
N PHE A 148 14.69 -10.05 -10.85
CA PHE A 148 13.55 -10.87 -10.46
C PHE A 148 12.24 -10.45 -11.14
N VAL A 149 12.09 -9.17 -11.49
CA VAL A 149 10.87 -8.64 -12.09
C VAL A 149 11.10 -8.19 -13.53
N SER A 150 10.31 -8.71 -14.46
CA SER A 150 10.47 -8.40 -15.89
C SER A 150 9.83 -7.07 -16.29
N ARG A 151 8.71 -6.71 -15.63
CA ARG A 151 7.92 -5.51 -15.92
C ARG A 151 7.33 -4.95 -14.64
N ILE A 152 7.22 -3.63 -14.57
CA ILE A 152 6.43 -2.98 -13.53
C ILE A 152 5.38 -2.07 -14.15
N VAL A 153 4.20 -2.04 -13.53
CA VAL A 153 3.12 -1.11 -13.87
C VAL A 153 2.86 -0.25 -12.65
N VAL A 154 3.12 1.04 -12.80
CA VAL A 154 3.02 2.05 -11.74
C VAL A 154 1.78 2.90 -11.99
N LEU A 155 0.69 2.60 -11.29
CA LEU A 155 -0.56 3.35 -11.36
C LEU A 155 -0.54 4.43 -10.26
N ALA A 156 -0.49 5.71 -10.64
CA ALA A 156 -0.53 6.85 -9.69
C ALA A 156 0.43 6.73 -8.47
N GLY A 157 1.67 6.30 -8.69
CA GLY A 157 2.71 6.21 -7.66
C GLY A 157 4.01 6.89 -8.10
N SER A 158 4.99 6.99 -7.19
CA SER A 158 6.29 7.61 -7.45
C SER A 158 7.45 6.80 -6.85
N ALA A 159 8.63 6.96 -7.44
CA ALA A 159 9.86 6.31 -6.94
C ALA A 159 10.38 6.93 -5.63
N ARG A 160 10.03 8.20 -5.39
CA ARG A 160 10.30 8.95 -4.17
C ARG A 160 9.08 9.77 -3.80
N THR A 161 8.70 9.77 -2.53
CA THR A 161 7.65 10.64 -1.99
C THR A 161 8.11 12.09 -2.09
N SER A 162 7.38 12.93 -2.81
CA SER A 162 7.74 14.35 -2.97
C SER A 162 7.47 15.12 -1.67
N TRP A 163 8.12 16.26 -1.48
CA TRP A 163 7.89 17.12 -0.31
C TRP A 163 6.44 17.60 -0.20
N HIS A 164 5.79 17.89 -1.33
CA HIS A 164 4.36 18.18 -1.35
C HIS A 164 3.56 16.96 -0.90
N ASN A 165 3.92 15.76 -1.36
CA ASN A 165 3.21 14.55 -0.99
C ASN A 165 3.40 14.20 0.50
N TRP A 166 4.61 14.40 1.03
CA TRP A 166 4.93 14.27 2.43
C TRP A 166 4.14 15.26 3.30
N SER A 167 4.09 16.53 2.89
CA SER A 167 3.38 17.58 3.62
C SER A 167 1.86 17.42 3.56
N PHE A 168 1.31 16.89 2.47
CA PHE A 168 -0.14 16.73 2.37
C PHE A 168 -0.64 15.72 3.41
N VAL A 169 0.05 14.58 3.61
CA VAL A 169 -0.40 13.55 4.55
C VAL A 169 -0.32 13.99 6.01
N GLU A 170 0.52 14.98 6.33
CA GLU A 170 0.58 15.58 7.67
C GLU A 170 -0.74 16.24 8.06
N GLY A 171 -1.53 16.77 7.12
CA GLY A 171 -2.83 17.36 7.40
C GLY A 171 -3.84 16.35 7.97
N PRO A 172 -4.20 15.29 7.23
CA PRO A 172 -5.05 14.21 7.74
C PRO A 172 -4.50 13.59 9.04
N LYS A 173 -3.18 13.32 9.10
CA LYS A 173 -2.53 12.80 10.31
C LYS A 173 -2.72 13.71 11.52
N ALA A 174 -2.50 15.02 11.37
CA ALA A 174 -2.71 15.98 12.44
C ALA A 174 -4.15 15.99 12.93
N ALA A 175 -5.13 15.87 12.02
CA ALA A 175 -6.55 15.79 12.38
C ALA A 175 -6.87 14.53 13.21
N LEU A 176 -6.22 13.40 12.90
CA LEU A 176 -6.37 12.15 13.66
C LEU A 176 -5.72 12.23 15.05
N ILE A 177 -4.44 12.57 15.12
CA ILE A 177 -3.70 12.48 16.40
C ILE A 177 -4.13 13.53 17.42
N ASN A 178 -4.70 14.65 16.98
CA ASN A 178 -5.23 15.68 17.86
C ASN A 178 -6.73 15.50 18.16
N SER A 179 -7.35 14.41 17.72
CA SER A 179 -8.74 14.15 18.07
C SER A 179 -8.88 13.75 19.54
N VAL A 180 -9.95 14.21 20.18
CA VAL A 180 -10.19 13.96 21.62
C VAL A 180 -10.26 12.47 21.98
N ASP A 181 -10.63 11.63 21.02
CA ASP A 181 -10.78 10.18 21.18
C ASP A 181 -9.53 9.39 20.77
N PHE A 182 -8.46 10.04 20.29
CA PHE A 182 -7.19 9.36 20.00
C PHE A 182 -6.38 9.05 21.28
N HIS A 183 -6.52 9.88 22.33
CA HIS A 183 -5.88 9.68 23.63
C HIS A 183 -4.36 9.39 23.54
N ASP A 184 -3.64 10.16 22.72
CA ASP A 184 -2.20 9.97 22.46
C ASP A 184 -1.82 8.54 22.04
N GLY A 185 -2.73 7.87 21.32
CA GLY A 185 -2.56 6.49 20.87
C GLY A 185 -2.99 5.43 21.89
N ASN A 186 -3.49 5.81 23.06
CA ASN A 186 -3.93 4.90 24.14
C ASN A 186 -5.46 4.74 24.20
N TYR A 187 -6.15 4.96 23.07
CA TYR A 187 -7.59 4.82 22.96
C TYR A 187 -8.06 3.39 23.29
N GLN A 188 -9.09 3.28 24.14
CA GLN A 188 -9.66 1.99 24.57
C GLN A 188 -10.79 1.50 23.65
N THR A 189 -11.40 2.43 22.92
CA THR A 189 -12.37 2.18 21.86
C THR A 189 -11.88 2.82 20.57
N PRO A 190 -12.28 2.33 19.39
CA PRO A 190 -11.80 2.89 18.13
C PRO A 190 -12.00 4.41 18.04
N ALA A 191 -10.93 5.14 17.72
CA ALA A 191 -10.87 6.61 17.61
C ALA A 191 -11.65 7.15 16.38
N THR A 192 -12.95 6.85 16.34
CA THR A 192 -13.82 7.03 15.17
C THR A 192 -13.99 8.50 14.79
N ARG A 193 -13.98 9.44 15.75
CA ARG A 193 -14.03 10.88 15.43
C ARG A 193 -12.74 11.28 14.73
N GLY A 194 -11.59 10.82 15.22
CA GLY A 194 -10.29 11.04 14.60
C GLY A 194 -10.21 10.45 13.19
N THR A 195 -10.62 9.21 12.97
CA THR A 195 -10.54 8.56 11.65
C THR A 195 -11.52 9.16 10.64
N LYS A 196 -12.68 9.65 11.08
CA LYS A 196 -13.58 10.45 10.24
C LYS A 196 -12.97 11.80 9.88
N ALA A 197 -12.39 12.52 10.84
CA ALA A 197 -11.71 13.79 10.60
C ALA A 197 -10.53 13.62 9.62
N PHE A 198 -9.71 12.59 9.81
CA PHE A 198 -8.68 12.16 8.88
C PHE A 198 -9.24 12.01 7.46
N SER A 199 -10.30 11.21 7.32
CA SER A 199 -10.91 10.87 6.03
C SER A 199 -11.46 12.11 5.32
N ARG A 200 -12.03 13.04 6.08
CA ARG A 200 -12.55 14.31 5.59
C ARG A 200 -11.43 15.14 4.96
N VAL A 201 -10.32 15.33 5.67
CA VAL A 201 -9.17 16.08 5.14
C VAL A 201 -8.58 15.36 3.92
N TYR A 202 -8.40 14.05 4.02
CA TYR A 202 -7.81 13.22 2.96
C TYR A 202 -8.62 13.25 1.66
N SER A 203 -9.96 13.30 1.74
CA SER A 203 -10.85 13.30 0.55
C SER A 203 -10.52 14.39 -0.46
N THR A 204 -10.11 15.57 0.02
CA THR A 204 -9.81 16.72 -0.84
C THR A 204 -8.52 16.55 -1.64
N TRP A 205 -7.58 15.76 -1.11
CA TRP A 205 -6.30 15.44 -1.74
C TRP A 205 -6.38 14.24 -2.67
N ALA A 206 -7.24 13.28 -2.35
CA ALA A 206 -7.43 12.08 -3.15
C ALA A 206 -8.26 12.30 -4.42
N LEU A 207 -9.03 13.39 -4.47
CA LEU A 207 -9.82 13.82 -5.63
C LEU A 207 -9.11 14.96 -6.37
N SER A 208 -9.87 15.85 -7.01
CA SER A 208 -9.30 17.04 -7.63
C SER A 208 -10.21 18.24 -7.50
N GLN A 209 -9.62 19.42 -7.63
CA GLN A 209 -10.40 20.66 -7.68
C GLN A 209 -11.45 20.64 -8.80
N ALA A 210 -11.14 20.01 -9.95
CA ALA A 210 -12.08 19.88 -11.06
C ALA A 210 -13.29 19.02 -10.66
N TRP A 211 -13.05 17.88 -9.99
CA TRP A 211 -14.09 16.99 -9.49
C TRP A 211 -15.07 17.73 -8.56
N PHE A 212 -14.55 18.57 -7.66
CA PHE A 212 -15.41 19.38 -6.77
C PHE A 212 -16.15 20.49 -7.51
N ARG A 213 -15.49 21.22 -8.42
CA ARG A 213 -16.13 22.28 -9.23
C ARG A 213 -17.26 21.74 -10.11
N GLN A 214 -17.11 20.53 -10.62
CA GLN A 214 -18.08 19.88 -11.49
C GLN A 214 -19.19 19.14 -10.74
N ARG A 215 -19.18 19.15 -9.40
CA ARG A 215 -20.17 18.45 -8.58
C ARG A 215 -20.25 16.95 -8.91
N SER A 216 -19.11 16.33 -9.20
CA SER A 216 -19.05 14.93 -9.67
C SER A 216 -19.57 13.89 -8.67
N TRP A 217 -19.88 14.27 -7.42
CA TRP A 217 -20.64 13.41 -6.50
C TRP A 217 -22.07 13.14 -6.98
N GLU A 218 -22.67 14.05 -7.75
CA GLU A 218 -24.05 13.92 -8.23
C GLU A 218 -24.18 12.82 -9.27
N THR A 219 -23.15 12.65 -10.11
CA THR A 219 -23.10 11.54 -11.08
C THR A 219 -22.95 10.18 -10.42
N LEU A 220 -22.49 10.16 -9.16
CA LEU A 220 -22.43 8.95 -8.32
C LEU A 220 -23.73 8.74 -7.52
N GLY A 221 -24.75 9.60 -7.69
CA GLY A 221 -26.07 9.47 -7.07
C GLY A 221 -26.22 10.17 -5.71
N PHE A 222 -25.22 10.92 -5.24
CA PHE A 222 -25.31 11.66 -3.98
C PHE A 222 -26.04 12.99 -4.16
N LYS A 223 -26.92 13.33 -3.21
CA LYS A 223 -27.76 14.54 -3.26
C LYS A 223 -27.01 15.80 -2.84
N SER A 224 -25.90 15.64 -2.10
CA SER A 224 -25.06 16.74 -1.66
C SER A 224 -23.61 16.30 -1.47
N LEU A 225 -22.70 17.27 -1.47
CA LEU A 225 -21.29 17.03 -1.13
C LEU A 225 -21.16 16.48 0.30
N GLU A 226 -21.97 16.95 1.25
CA GLU A 226 -21.94 16.48 2.64
C GLU A 226 -22.28 14.98 2.73
N GLU A 227 -23.37 14.56 2.08
CA GLU A 227 -23.78 13.16 2.03
C GLU A 227 -22.66 12.29 1.42
N TYR A 228 -22.04 12.77 0.33
CA TYR A 228 -20.90 12.08 -0.28
C TYR A 228 -19.71 11.92 0.68
N LEU A 229 -19.33 12.99 1.37
CA LEU A 229 -18.19 12.95 2.30
C LEU A 229 -18.49 12.00 3.48
N GLN A 230 -19.70 12.02 4.02
CA GLN A 230 -20.10 11.13 5.11
C GLN A 230 -20.14 9.66 4.67
N VAL A 231 -20.75 9.37 3.52
CA VAL A 231 -21.00 7.98 3.08
C VAL A 231 -19.79 7.37 2.38
N ALA A 232 -19.13 8.10 1.47
CA ALA A 232 -18.06 7.53 0.66
C ALA A 232 -16.67 7.62 1.34
N TRP A 233 -16.47 8.61 2.22
CA TRP A 233 -15.18 8.82 2.90
C TRP A 233 -15.25 8.43 4.37
N GLU A 234 -16.08 9.09 5.16
CA GLU A 234 -16.13 8.90 6.61
C GLU A 234 -16.66 7.53 7.03
N GLY A 235 -17.63 6.96 6.30
CA GLY A 235 -18.18 5.64 6.62
C GLY A 235 -17.14 4.51 6.51
N PRO A 236 -16.62 4.21 5.30
CA PRO A 236 -15.69 3.10 5.09
C PRO A 236 -14.37 3.27 5.83
N ARG A 237 -13.83 4.50 5.93
CA ARG A 237 -12.54 4.78 6.61
C ARG A 237 -12.69 5.11 8.09
N GLY A 238 -13.87 5.52 8.55
CA GLY A 238 -14.16 5.70 9.98
C GLY A 238 -14.10 4.39 10.77
N ALA A 239 -14.25 3.25 10.09
CA ALA A 239 -14.12 1.91 10.66
C ALA A 239 -12.68 1.38 10.70
N TRP A 240 -11.69 2.15 10.25
CA TRP A 240 -10.29 1.73 10.25
C TRP A 240 -9.65 1.97 11.61
N ASP A 241 -8.67 1.13 11.95
CA ASP A 241 -7.85 1.36 13.12
C ASP A 241 -6.89 2.55 12.88
N ALA A 242 -6.75 3.42 13.89
CA ALA A 242 -5.96 4.63 13.80
C ALA A 242 -4.45 4.31 13.72
N HIS A 243 -3.96 3.31 14.44
CA HIS A 243 -2.55 2.93 14.40
C HIS A 243 -2.18 2.31 13.05
N ASP A 244 -3.05 1.50 12.45
CA ASP A 244 -2.84 0.97 11.10
C ASP A 244 -2.69 2.09 10.05
N LEU A 245 -3.57 3.10 10.11
CA LEU A 245 -3.49 4.27 9.22
C LEU A 245 -2.16 5.01 9.39
N LEU A 246 -1.72 5.23 10.64
CA LEU A 246 -0.48 5.92 10.95
C LEU A 246 0.76 5.12 10.52
N CYS A 247 0.74 3.80 10.71
CA CYS A 247 1.81 2.89 10.28
C CYS A 247 2.01 2.95 8.75
N MET A 248 0.93 2.85 7.97
CA MET A 248 1.01 2.99 6.51
C MET A 248 1.43 4.40 6.07
N LEU A 249 0.99 5.46 6.76
CA LEU A 249 1.42 6.83 6.47
C LEU A 249 2.94 6.97 6.67
N GLN A 250 3.49 6.41 7.75
CA GLN A 250 4.92 6.42 7.97
C GLN A 250 5.66 5.71 6.85
N THR A 251 5.19 4.53 6.42
CA THR A 251 5.78 3.80 5.28
C THR A 251 5.76 4.65 4.01
N TRP A 252 4.61 5.26 3.71
CA TRP A 252 4.41 6.12 2.55
C TRP A 252 5.33 7.34 2.58
N GLN A 253 5.36 8.08 3.68
CA GLN A 253 6.17 9.28 3.84
C GLN A 253 7.65 9.02 3.58
N ASN A 254 8.16 7.87 4.01
CA ASN A 254 9.56 7.49 3.87
C ASN A 254 9.88 6.74 2.57
N GLY A 255 8.95 6.70 1.61
CA GLY A 255 9.17 6.04 0.33
C GLY A 255 10.24 6.72 -0.52
N ASP A 256 11.39 6.08 -0.70
CA ASP A 256 12.47 6.56 -1.54
C ASP A 256 13.40 5.41 -1.99
N ILE A 257 13.36 5.08 -3.28
CA ILE A 257 14.23 4.02 -3.82
C ILE A 257 15.73 4.37 -3.83
N SER A 258 16.08 5.65 -3.67
CA SER A 258 17.48 6.07 -3.62
C SER A 258 18.18 5.71 -2.31
N ASN A 259 17.43 5.23 -1.31
CA ASN A 259 18.00 4.71 -0.07
C ASN A 259 18.69 3.35 -0.27
N PHE A 260 18.42 2.68 -1.40
CA PHE A 260 19.00 1.37 -1.73
C PHE A 260 20.17 1.52 -2.69
N GLY A 261 21.03 0.51 -2.74
CA GLY A 261 22.19 0.43 -3.65
C GLY A 261 23.54 0.66 -2.97
N PRO A 262 24.61 0.85 -3.75
CA PRO A 262 25.94 1.15 -3.22
C PRO A 262 25.95 2.42 -2.36
N GLU A 263 26.78 2.45 -1.32
CA GLU A 263 26.80 3.53 -0.32
C GLU A 263 27.09 4.89 -0.98
N GLU A 264 28.00 4.92 -1.95
CA GLU A 264 28.38 6.10 -2.72
C GLU A 264 27.28 6.64 -3.65
N GLU A 265 26.18 5.90 -3.81
CA GLU A 265 25.02 6.29 -4.62
C GLU A 265 23.77 6.58 -3.79
N LYS A 266 23.81 6.38 -2.47
CA LYS A 266 22.66 6.63 -1.60
C LYS A 266 22.20 8.08 -1.71
N GLY A 267 20.89 8.26 -1.84
CA GLY A 267 20.25 9.57 -2.05
C GLY A 267 20.23 10.04 -3.51
N ASP A 268 20.99 9.41 -4.42
CA ASP A 268 20.97 9.72 -5.85
C ASP A 268 19.84 8.96 -6.55
N LEU A 269 18.71 9.64 -6.74
CA LEU A 269 17.54 9.07 -7.39
C LEU A 269 17.79 8.69 -8.86
N VAL A 270 18.64 9.42 -9.57
CA VAL A 270 18.90 9.14 -10.99
C VAL A 270 19.66 7.83 -11.12
N LYS A 271 20.69 7.62 -10.29
CA LYS A 271 21.40 6.34 -10.25
C LYS A 271 20.50 5.20 -9.81
N ALA A 272 19.66 5.42 -8.79
CA ALA A 272 18.72 4.41 -8.33
C ALA A 272 17.73 3.96 -9.41
N LEU A 273 17.16 4.91 -10.15
CA LEU A 273 16.32 4.62 -11.32
C LEU A 273 17.09 3.90 -12.42
N GLY A 274 18.36 4.25 -12.64
CA GLY A 274 19.23 3.62 -13.64
C GLY A 274 19.51 2.13 -13.39
N ARG A 275 19.32 1.63 -12.16
CA ARG A 275 19.49 0.22 -11.82
C ARG A 275 18.26 -0.65 -12.14
N ILE A 276 17.11 -0.03 -12.43
CA ILE A 276 15.88 -0.76 -12.78
C ILE A 276 16.06 -1.39 -14.17
N LYS A 277 16.06 -2.74 -14.21
CA LYS A 277 16.12 -3.53 -15.46
C LYS A 277 14.74 -3.84 -16.05
N ALA A 278 13.70 -3.81 -15.22
CA ALA A 278 12.33 -4.09 -15.63
C ALA A 278 11.83 -3.07 -16.65
N LYS A 279 10.99 -3.50 -17.61
CA LYS A 279 10.27 -2.53 -18.46
C LYS A 279 9.20 -1.82 -17.61
N VAL A 280 9.23 -0.49 -17.62
CA VAL A 280 8.34 0.34 -16.79
C VAL A 280 7.18 0.88 -17.62
N LEU A 281 5.95 0.63 -17.18
CA LEU A 281 4.76 1.35 -17.63
C LEU A 281 4.33 2.29 -16.50
N LEU A 282 4.56 3.59 -16.68
CA LEU A 282 4.17 4.63 -15.73
C LEU A 282 2.83 5.25 -16.16
N MET A 283 1.83 5.18 -15.29
CA MET A 283 0.47 5.65 -15.54
C MET A 283 0.04 6.62 -14.43
N PRO A 284 0.47 7.90 -14.51
CA PRO A 284 0.00 8.91 -13.58
C PRO A 284 -1.48 9.21 -13.83
N SER A 285 -2.18 9.69 -12.81
CA SER A 285 -3.52 10.25 -12.98
C SER A 285 -3.43 11.73 -13.37
N ARG A 286 -4.33 12.16 -14.23
CA ARG A 286 -4.56 13.58 -14.55
C ARG A 286 -6.05 13.82 -14.45
N THR A 287 -6.41 14.93 -13.81
CA THR A 287 -7.79 15.42 -13.72
C THR A 287 -8.04 16.59 -14.66
#